data_AF-A0A194VVJ3-F1
#
_entry.id   AF-A0A194VVJ3-F1
#
_cell.length_a   1.000
_cell.length_b   1.000
_cell.length_c   1.000
_cell.angle_alpha   90.00
_cell.angle_beta   90.00
_cell.angle_gamma   90.00
#
_symmetry.space_group_name_H-M   'P 1'
#
loop_
_entity.id
_entity.type
_entity.pdbx_description
1 polymer ?
#
loop_
_entity_poly.entity_id
_entity_poly.type
_entity_poly.pdbx_seq_one_letter_code
_entity_poly.pdbx_strand_id
1 'polypeptide(L)'
;MPQSDEAAAFFYAVYTAVQEIPHGKVTSYGHIARLIGTRPQNQAASLRAEGVTVTTGALGELIVDLGEYGWFPSVLPSQVGSDMEEEEEEEEEEEEDEDSDN
;
A
#
# COMPACT_ATOMS: atom_id res chain seq x y z
N MET A 1 -4.73 6.68 10.00
CA MET A 1 -4.02 6.22 11.22
C MET A 1 -2.54 6.55 11.06
N PRO A 2 -1.88 7.15 12.06
CA PRO A 2 -0.43 7.35 12.00
C PRO A 2 0.26 5.99 11.88
N GLN A 3 1.29 5.87 11.02
CA GLN A 3 2.11 4.66 10.97
C GLN A 3 2.70 4.42 12.37
N SER A 4 2.60 3.19 12.88
CA SER A 4 3.22 2.83 14.15
C SER A 4 4.73 3.10 14.09
N ASP A 5 5.36 3.40 15.23
CA ASP A 5 6.81 3.63 15.31
C ASP A 5 7.62 2.47 14.70
N GLU A 6 7.09 1.25 14.80
CA GLU A 6 7.65 0.05 14.19
C GLU A 6 7.61 0.07 12.65
N ALA A 7 6.50 0.51 12.06
CA ALA A 7 6.38 0.67 10.61
C ALA A 7 7.37 1.74 10.11
N ALA A 8 7.48 2.87 10.80
CA ALA A 8 8.43 3.93 10.46
C ALA A 8 9.89 3.43 10.50
N ALA A 9 10.26 2.65 11.53
CA ALA A 9 11.58 2.05 11.64
C ALA A 9 11.88 1.07 10.48
N PHE A 10 10.89 0.27 10.08
CA PHE A 10 11.01 -0.62 8.93
C PHE A 10 11.26 0.15 7.63
N PHE A 11 10.45 1.17 7.33
CA PHE A 11 10.63 1.97 6.10
C PHE A 11 11.97 2.69 6.08
N TYR A 12 12.41 3.25 7.22
CA TYR A 12 13.71 3.88 7.33
C TYR A 12 14.87 2.90 7.02
N ALA A 13 14.80 1.68 7.55
CA ALA A 13 15.79 0.64 7.26
C ALA A 13 15.81 0.25 5.77
N VAL A 14 14.63 0.11 5.15
CA VAL A 14 14.50 -0.16 3.71
C VAL A 14 15.17 0.95 2.89
N TYR A 15 14.83 2.21 3.14
CA TYR A 15 15.37 3.33 2.37
C TYR A 15 16.87 3.51 2.57
N THR A 16 17.38 3.24 3.76
CA THR A 16 18.82 3.29 4.03
C THR A 16 19.55 2.21 3.21
N ALA A 17 19.05 0.98 3.20
CA ALA A 17 19.62 -0.12 2.42
C ALA A 17 19.59 0.13 0.91
N VAL A 18 18.52 0.75 0.40
CA VAL A 18 18.38 1.08 -1.04
C VAL A 18 19.39 2.15 -1.46
N GLN A 19 19.70 3.11 -0.59
CA GLN A 19 20.69 4.17 -0.87
C GLN A 19 22.13 3.65 -1.00
N GLU A 20 22.43 2.45 -0.50
CA GLU A 20 23.75 1.82 -0.63
C GLU A 20 23.99 1.17 -2.00
N ILE A 21 22.97 1.07 -2.86
CA ILE A 21 23.08 0.43 -4.17
C ILE A 21 23.92 1.31 -5.11
N PRO A 22 25.06 0.82 -5.64
CA PRO A 22 25.89 1.61 -6.54
C PRO A 22 25.18 1.93 -7.85
N HIS A 23 25.53 3.07 -8.45
CA HIS A 23 24.97 3.47 -9.73
C HIS A 23 25.21 2.40 -10.82
N GLY A 24 24.18 2.10 -11.62
CA GLY A 24 24.21 1.05 -12.64
C GLY A 24 24.15 -0.39 -12.10
N LYS A 25 23.90 -0.57 -10.79
CA LYS A 25 23.61 -1.87 -10.17
C LYS A 25 22.16 -1.93 -9.72
N VAL A 26 21.65 -3.15 -9.63
CA VAL A 26 20.30 -3.46 -9.17
C VAL A 26 20.37 -4.58 -8.14
N THR A 27 19.38 -4.64 -7.27
CA THR A 27 19.19 -5.71 -6.29
C THR A 27 17.72 -6.14 -6.30
N SER A 28 17.39 -7.23 -5.61
CA SER A 28 16.02 -7.72 -5.50
C SER A 28 15.39 -7.32 -4.17
N TYR A 29 14.06 -7.23 -4.15
CA TYR A 29 13.28 -7.01 -2.93
C TYR A 29 13.65 -7.99 -1.81
N GLY A 30 13.74 -9.28 -2.15
CA GLY A 30 14.13 -10.32 -1.19
C GLY A 30 15.55 -10.15 -0.64
N HIS A 31 16.47 -9.58 -1.42
CA HIS A 31 17.83 -9.29 -0.96
C HIS A 31 17.85 -8.13 0.03
N ILE A 32 17.12 -7.04 -0.25
CA ILE A 32 16.95 -5.92 0.70
C ILE A 32 16.29 -6.41 1.98
N ALA A 33 15.19 -7.18 1.88
CA ALA A 33 14.51 -7.75 3.03
C ALA A 33 15.45 -8.61 3.90
N ARG A 34 16.31 -9.42 3.26
CA ARG A 34 17.34 -10.20 3.97
C ARG A 34 18.41 -9.32 4.64
N LEU A 35 18.83 -8.24 3.98
CA LEU A 35 19.82 -7.29 4.50
C LEU A 35 19.33 -6.59 5.76
N ILE A 36 18.07 -6.15 5.78
CA ILE A 36 17.45 -5.47 6.93
C ILE A 36 16.89 -6.44 7.97
N GLY A 37 17.13 -7.75 7.82
CA GLY A 37 16.72 -8.78 8.79
C GLY A 37 15.25 -9.19 8.73
N THR A 38 14.46 -8.66 7.79
CA THR A 38 13.06 -9.05 7.59
C THR A 38 13.00 -10.27 6.67
N ARG A 39 12.83 -11.47 7.25
CA ARG A 39 12.81 -12.71 6.47
C ARG A 39 11.36 -13.13 6.15
N PRO A 40 11.07 -13.75 4.99
CA PRO A 40 9.78 -14.39 4.71
C PRO A 40 9.37 -15.42 5.78
N GLN A 41 10.34 -16.00 6.51
CA GLN A 41 10.08 -16.87 7.66
C GLN A 41 9.26 -16.18 8.76
N ASN A 42 9.34 -14.85 8.90
CA ASN A 42 8.48 -14.10 9.83
C ASN A 42 7.05 -14.01 9.30
N GLN A 43 6.85 -13.86 7.99
CA GLN A 43 5.50 -13.78 7.41
C GLN A 43 4.71 -15.06 7.66
N ALA A 44 5.32 -16.23 7.44
CA ALA A 44 4.65 -17.50 7.73
C ALA A 44 4.39 -17.72 9.22
N ALA A 45 5.23 -17.18 10.11
CA ALA A 45 4.99 -17.21 11.55
C ALA A 45 3.83 -16.28 11.94
N SER A 46 3.79 -15.05 11.40
CA SER A 46 2.69 -14.10 11.61
C SER A 46 1.37 -14.65 11.10
N LEU A 47 1.32 -15.17 9.87
CA LEU A 47 0.13 -15.79 9.30
C LEU A 47 -0.37 -16.96 10.16
N ARG A 48 0.52 -17.84 10.62
CA ARG A 48 0.14 -18.94 11.52
C ARG A 48 -0.35 -18.46 12.88
N ALA A 49 0.24 -17.40 13.42
CA ALA A 49 -0.22 -16.79 14.67
C ALA A 49 -1.63 -16.19 14.55
N GLU A 50 -1.98 -15.70 13.35
CA GLU A 50 -3.32 -15.21 13.00
C GLU A 50 -4.30 -16.36 12.63
N GLY A 51 -3.84 -17.61 12.65
CA GLY A 51 -4.65 -18.79 12.35
C GLY A 51 -4.72 -19.18 10.87
N VAL A 52 -3.95 -18.53 10.00
CA VAL A 52 -3.84 -18.89 8.59
C VAL A 52 -2.98 -20.14 8.41
N THR A 53 -3.51 -21.13 7.71
CA THR A 53 -2.78 -22.37 7.44
C THR A 53 -1.73 -22.17 6.35
N VAL A 54 -0.45 -22.33 6.71
CA VAL A 54 0.70 -22.24 5.78
C VAL A 54 1.37 -23.61 5.65
N THR A 55 1.29 -24.20 4.47
CA THR A 55 1.93 -25.50 4.14
C THR A 55 3.29 -25.30 3.47
N THR A 56 4.13 -26.34 3.53
CA THR A 56 5.45 -26.35 2.88
C THR A 56 5.46 -27.37 1.74
N GLY A 57 5.77 -26.93 0.53
CA GLY A 57 5.87 -27.79 -0.65
C GLY A 57 7.18 -28.58 -0.73
N ALA A 58 7.32 -29.40 -1.77
CA ALA A 58 8.45 -30.34 -1.93
C ALA A 58 9.80 -29.63 -2.07
N LEU A 59 9.82 -28.40 -2.57
CA LEU A 59 11.04 -27.59 -2.72
C LEU A 59 11.20 -26.55 -1.59
N GLY A 60 10.39 -26.63 -0.55
CA GLY A 60 10.43 -25.69 0.57
C GLY A 60 9.67 -24.38 0.32
N GLU A 61 8.86 -24.29 -0.75
CA GLU A 61 7.93 -23.17 -0.92
C GLU A 61 6.87 -23.13 0.19
N LEU A 62 6.51 -21.94 0.63
CA LEU A 62 5.44 -21.72 1.61
C LEU A 62 4.17 -21.36 0.85
N ILE A 63 3.09 -22.13 1.05
CA ILE A 63 1.84 -22.03 0.32
C ILE A 63 0.68 -21.78 1.29
N VAL A 64 -0.29 -20.97 0.86
CA VAL A 64 -1.55 -20.68 1.56
C VAL A 64 -2.70 -20.97 0.60
N ASP A 65 -3.81 -21.51 1.12
CA ASP A 65 -5.05 -21.68 0.35
C ASP A 65 -5.75 -20.32 0.19
N LEU A 66 -5.69 -19.75 -1.02
CA LEU A 66 -6.34 -18.48 -1.33
C LEU A 66 -7.86 -18.61 -1.48
N GLY A 67 -8.41 -19.82 -1.64
CA GLY A 67 -9.85 -20.04 -1.61
C GLY A 67 -10.41 -19.93 -0.19
N GLU A 68 -9.63 -20.35 0.81
CA GLU A 68 -10.02 -20.26 2.22
C GLU A 68 -9.72 -18.89 2.83
N TYR A 69 -8.51 -18.35 2.61
CA TYR A 69 -8.03 -17.15 3.30
C TYR A 69 -7.94 -15.91 2.40
N GLY A 70 -8.18 -16.05 1.10
CA GLY A 70 -8.03 -14.95 0.16
C GLY A 70 -9.13 -13.91 0.29
N TRP A 71 -8.73 -12.63 0.25
CA TRP A 71 -9.64 -11.50 0.23
C TRP A 71 -9.50 -10.78 -1.11
N PHE A 72 -10.51 -10.95 -1.98
CA PHE A 72 -10.51 -10.44 -3.36
C PHE A 72 -11.81 -9.68 -3.66
N PRO A 73 -12.02 -8.49 -3.07
CA PRO A 73 -13.22 -7.70 -3.32
C PRO A 73 -13.23 -7.16 -4.76
N SER A 74 -14.42 -7.04 -5.36
CA SER A 74 -14.59 -6.41 -6.68
C SER A 74 -14.43 -4.89 -6.66
N VAL A 75 -14.61 -4.28 -5.50
CA VAL A 75 -14.41 -2.85 -5.23
C VAL A 75 -13.78 -2.73 -3.84
N LEU A 76 -12.71 -1.95 -3.71
CA LEU A 76 -12.03 -1.81 -2.42
C LEU A 76 -12.90 -1.02 -1.43
N PRO A 77 -12.88 -1.35 -0.13
CA PRO A 77 -13.63 -0.60 0.89
C PRO A 77 -13.32 0.90 0.89
N SER A 78 -12.12 1.30 0.46
CA SER A 78 -11.72 2.70 0.34
C SER A 78 -12.39 3.46 -0.82
N GLN A 79 -12.97 2.75 -1.80
CA GLN A 79 -13.63 3.34 -2.97
C GLN A 79 -15.15 3.50 -2.77
N VAL A 80 -15.75 2.77 -1.84
CA VAL A 80 -17.21 2.84 -1.56
C VAL A 80 -17.60 4.13 -0.79
N GLY A 81 -16.61 4.89 -0.29
CA GLY A 81 -16.84 6.13 0.46
C GLY A 81 -16.47 7.42 -0.27
N SER A 82 -16.02 7.38 -1.52
CA SER A 82 -15.56 8.56 -2.26
C SER A 82 -16.66 9.29 -3.04
N ASP A 83 -17.87 8.72 -3.18
CA ASP A 83 -18.96 9.26 -4.02
C ASP A 83 -19.87 10.28 -3.29
N MET A 84 -19.43 10.91 -2.20
CA MET A 84 -20.28 11.84 -1.41
C MET A 84 -19.75 13.28 -1.31
N GLU A 85 -18.71 13.65 -2.05
CA GLU A 85 -18.08 14.98 -1.92
C GLU A 85 -17.81 15.69 -3.27
N GLU A 86 -18.70 15.62 -4.26
CA GLU A 86 -18.58 16.46 -5.47
C GLU A 86 -19.96 16.89 -6.03
N GLU A 87 -20.74 17.69 -5.28
CA GLU A 87 -21.84 18.47 -5.87
C GLU A 87 -22.04 19.80 -5.10
N GLU A 88 -21.19 20.80 -5.32
CA GLU A 88 -21.56 22.23 -5.19
C GLU A 88 -20.74 23.07 -6.19
N GLU A 89 -21.15 23.07 -7.47
CA GLU A 89 -20.91 24.19 -8.38
C GLU A 89 -22.25 24.58 -9.00
N GLU A 90 -22.64 25.86 -8.85
CA GLU A 90 -23.39 26.71 -9.80
C GLU A 90 -23.67 28.05 -9.07
N GLU A 91 -22.94 29.14 -9.35
CA GLU A 91 -23.08 30.16 -10.43
C GLU A 91 -23.76 31.45 -9.90
N GLU A 92 -23.68 32.56 -10.67
CA GLU A 92 -24.32 33.89 -10.53
C GLU A 92 -23.40 35.04 -9.98
N GLU A 93 -23.15 36.18 -10.64
CA GLU A 93 -23.67 36.80 -11.88
C GLU A 93 -22.58 37.71 -12.54
N GLU A 94 -22.60 37.79 -13.87
CA GLU A 94 -21.95 38.88 -14.63
C GLU A 94 -22.81 40.14 -14.48
N GLU A 95 -22.30 41.21 -13.86
CA GLU A 95 -22.99 42.51 -13.90
C GLU A 95 -22.70 43.21 -15.23
N GLU A 96 -23.74 43.32 -16.05
CA GLU A 96 -23.82 44.12 -17.26
C GLU A 96 -23.79 45.62 -16.90
N ASP A 97 -22.68 46.30 -17.19
CA ASP A 97 -22.65 47.77 -17.23
C ASP A 97 -23.38 48.26 -18.50
N GLU A 98 -24.71 48.37 -18.45
CA GLU A 98 -25.48 49.23 -19.33
C GLU A 98 -25.75 50.58 -18.65
N ASP A 99 -25.04 51.63 -19.07
CA ASP A 99 -25.59 52.99 -19.07
C ASP A 99 -25.08 53.77 -20.30
N SER A 100 -25.81 53.54 -21.39
CA SER A 100 -26.41 54.50 -22.33
C SER A 100 -25.76 55.88 -22.60
N ASP A 101 -25.61 56.16 -23.89
CA ASP A 101 -25.25 57.41 -24.59
C ASP A 101 -25.87 58.74 -24.06
N ASN A 102 -25.05 59.80 -24.00
CA ASN A 102 -25.19 61.05 -24.80
C ASN A 102 -24.12 62.11 -24.48
#